data_AF-A0A4Y3FT78-F1
#
_entry.id   AF-A0A4Y3FT78-F1
#
_cell.length_a   1.000
_cell.length_b   1.000
_cell.length_c   1.000
_cell.angle_alpha   90.00
_cell.angle_beta   90.00
_cell.angle_gamma   90.00
#
_symmetry.space_group_name_H-M   'P 1'
#
loop_
_entity.id
_entity.type
_entity.pdbx_description
1 polymer ?
#
loop_
_entity_poly.entity_id
_entity_poly.type
_entity_poly.pdbx_seq_one_letter_code
_entity_poly.pdbx_strand_id
1 'polypeptide(L)'
;MDKLLSPWKTFPVLYLVFLLLALISFFIHQTASYLVALPTFGIDAVILIIAGLFAFILFSLLGQKIEKINEKIVAAALIASLFFTGFIFFRNFFFSIITAAVIFLLIYHLKRLNLKRFTIAVTVIAFTAGIITLFHGIGITSGYYRETQVYNPIRPFFYSFSLITAGLCAVILSRKKAIMVVSLLAGIAILEGFKVDFLAIILTFIIAYARKKSFSLKTLWPVLVTTFIIFITAATFIAHTTYTHWNIPPYLYPIYRAGFTTRVFSGVASISFPFGYLKGLGFLNPMTVDKITSVVVLNYHNPVLITSSFFGPFALDFGLPGVIIAGGFVGAVLGILYKRSGAVSLAIYAAALAHTITLIDIGFNSLSIPLYLAFLYLSVKDS
;
A
#
# COMPACT_ATOMS: atom_id res chain seq x y z
N MET A 1 21.59 8.61 -10.96
CA MET A 1 20.22 8.75 -10.41
C MET A 1 19.63 7.43 -9.90
N ASP A 2 20.16 6.25 -10.27
CA ASP A 2 19.61 4.95 -9.82
C ASP A 2 19.59 4.74 -8.29
N LYS A 3 20.57 5.28 -7.57
CA LYS A 3 20.63 5.16 -6.10
C LYS A 3 19.55 5.97 -5.35
N LEU A 4 18.83 6.90 -5.98
CA LEU A 4 17.81 7.71 -5.31
C LEU A 4 16.48 6.97 -5.15
N LEU A 5 16.20 6.03 -6.06
CA LEU A 5 15.00 5.19 -6.05
C LEU A 5 15.30 3.79 -5.49
N SER A 6 16.39 3.61 -4.76
CA SER A 6 16.68 2.34 -4.08
C SER A 6 15.82 2.17 -2.83
N PRO A 7 15.26 0.98 -2.57
CA PRO A 7 14.31 0.80 -1.48
C PRO A 7 14.89 1.17 -0.10
N TRP A 8 16.12 0.76 0.20
CA TRP A 8 16.82 1.06 1.47
C TRP A 8 17.12 2.55 1.71
N LYS A 9 16.88 3.42 0.73
CA LYS A 9 16.97 4.88 0.90
C LYS A 9 15.59 5.52 0.81
N THR A 10 14.86 5.23 -0.26
CA THR A 10 13.60 5.91 -0.57
C THR A 10 12.57 5.69 0.52
N PHE A 11 12.34 4.44 0.95
CA PHE A 11 11.33 4.16 1.96
C PHE A 11 11.69 4.74 3.34
N PRO A 12 12.91 4.51 3.90
CA PRO A 12 13.27 5.13 5.17
C PRO A 12 13.23 6.66 5.15
N VAL A 13 13.71 7.31 4.08
CA VAL A 13 13.67 8.77 3.96
C VAL A 13 12.22 9.27 3.94
N LEU A 14 11.34 8.65 3.15
CA LEU A 14 9.93 9.04 3.12
C LEU A 14 9.22 8.77 4.45
N TYR A 15 9.58 7.70 5.16
CA TYR A 15 9.09 7.43 6.51
C TYR A 15 9.53 8.51 7.49
N LEU A 16 10.80 8.95 7.44
CA LEU A 16 11.30 10.04 8.27
C LEU A 16 10.64 11.38 7.93
N VAL A 17 10.40 11.67 6.65
CA VAL A 17 9.63 12.86 6.23
C VAL A 17 8.20 12.78 6.78
N PHE A 18 7.56 11.62 6.76
CA PHE A 18 6.25 11.42 7.36
C PHE A 18 6.26 11.68 8.87
N LEU A 19 7.27 11.20 9.60
CA LEU A 19 7.44 11.49 11.03
C LEU A 19 7.70 12.98 11.30
N LEU A 20 8.44 13.67 10.42
CA LEU A 20 8.64 15.12 10.52
C LEU A 20 7.33 15.88 10.31
N LEU A 21 6.51 15.48 9.33
CA LEU A 21 5.17 16.04 9.13
C LEU A 21 4.28 15.78 10.35
N ALA A 22 4.36 14.58 10.95
CA ALA A 22 3.67 14.27 12.19
C ALA A 22 4.11 15.19 13.33
N LEU A 23 5.42 15.45 13.47
CA LEU A 23 5.94 16.39 14.46
C LEU A 23 5.40 17.81 14.23
N ILE A 24 5.45 18.30 12.99
CA ILE A 24 4.94 19.63 12.60
C ILE A 24 3.45 19.77 12.92
N SER A 25 2.67 18.69 12.79
CA SER A 25 1.23 18.70 13.08
C SER A 25 0.87 19.09 14.52
N PHE A 26 1.80 18.96 15.48
CA PHE A 26 1.57 19.38 16.87
C PHE A 26 1.81 20.88 17.10
N PHE A 27 2.54 21.53 16.20
CA PHE A 27 2.83 22.96 16.29
C PHE A 27 1.80 23.83 15.57
N ILE A 28 0.92 23.22 14.77
CA ILE A 28 -0.15 23.93 14.05
C ILE A 28 -1.45 23.75 14.83
N HIS A 29 -1.99 24.83 15.40
CA HIS A 29 -3.17 24.79 16.26
C HIS A 29 -4.38 24.08 15.61
N GLN A 30 -4.61 24.33 14.31
CA GLN A 30 -5.72 23.75 13.53
C GLN A 30 -5.64 22.22 13.36
N THR A 31 -4.44 21.63 13.46
CA THR A 31 -4.27 20.17 13.45
C THR A 31 -4.12 19.62 14.85
N ALA A 32 -3.39 20.32 15.72
CA ALA A 32 -3.11 19.90 17.08
C ALA A 32 -4.38 19.67 17.90
N SER A 33 -5.41 20.52 17.74
CA SER A 33 -6.70 20.40 18.43
C SER A 33 -7.38 19.03 18.27
N TYR A 34 -7.19 18.37 17.13
CA TYR A 34 -7.72 17.03 16.84
C TYR A 34 -6.81 15.90 17.34
N LEU A 35 -5.58 16.20 17.75
CA LEU A 35 -4.56 15.21 18.13
C LEU A 35 -4.31 15.15 19.64
N VAL A 36 -4.69 16.17 20.41
CA VAL A 36 -4.45 16.22 21.88
C VAL A 36 -5.13 15.06 22.60
N ALA A 37 -6.30 14.62 22.14
CA ALA A 37 -7.05 13.51 22.73
C ALA A 37 -6.44 12.13 22.41
N LEU A 38 -5.41 12.05 21.57
CA LEU A 38 -4.79 10.80 21.14
C LEU A 38 -3.58 10.42 22.01
N PRO A 39 -3.24 9.12 22.11
CA PRO A 39 -2.11 8.64 22.91
C PRO A 39 -0.81 9.43 22.69
N THR A 40 -0.06 9.71 23.75
CA THR A 40 1.24 10.38 23.64
C THR A 40 2.24 9.54 22.87
N PHE A 41 3.19 10.19 22.20
CA PHE A 41 4.23 9.49 21.45
C PHE A 41 5.23 8.86 22.43
N GLY A 42 5.20 7.53 22.54
CA GLY A 42 5.97 6.77 23.54
C GLY A 42 7.30 6.23 23.01
N ILE A 43 8.18 5.87 23.93
CA ILE A 43 9.48 5.25 23.60
C ILE A 43 9.30 3.90 22.88
N ASP A 44 8.25 3.15 23.19
CA ASP A 44 7.95 1.87 22.55
C ASP A 44 7.74 2.03 21.04
N ALA A 45 7.03 3.09 20.63
CA ALA A 45 6.81 3.41 19.23
C ALA A 45 8.12 3.73 18.51
N VAL A 46 9.02 4.47 19.17
CA VAL A 46 10.36 4.79 18.65
C VAL A 46 11.16 3.52 18.42
N ILE A 47 11.20 2.62 19.42
CA ILE A 47 11.94 1.35 19.34
C ILE A 47 11.41 0.50 18.18
N LEU A 48 10.09 0.34 18.08
CA LEU A 48 9.48 -0.43 17.00
C LEU A 48 9.79 0.17 15.62
N ILE A 49 9.66 1.49 15.45
CA ILE A 49 9.99 2.15 14.18
C ILE A 49 11.46 1.94 13.80
N ILE A 50 12.40 2.14 14.75
CA ILE A 50 13.82 1.97 14.49
C ILE A 50 14.13 0.52 14.12
N ALA A 51 13.61 -0.45 14.88
CA ALA A 51 13.83 -1.87 14.59
C ALA A 51 13.25 -2.29 13.23
N GLY A 52 12.04 -1.81 12.91
CA GLY A 52 11.38 -2.09 11.64
C GLY A 52 12.11 -1.48 10.44
N LEU A 53 12.53 -0.21 10.55
CA LEU A 53 13.31 0.45 9.50
C LEU A 53 14.70 -0.17 9.34
N PHE A 54 15.35 -0.54 10.44
CA PHE A 54 16.63 -1.24 10.40
C PHE A 54 16.49 -2.60 9.69
N ALA A 55 15.50 -3.42 10.08
CA ALA A 55 15.21 -4.67 9.42
C ALA A 55 14.92 -4.46 7.92
N PHE A 56 14.09 -3.48 7.58
CA PHE A 56 13.80 -3.14 6.20
C PHE A 56 15.06 -2.80 5.40
N ILE A 57 15.94 -1.95 5.92
CA ILE A 57 17.21 -1.57 5.27
C ILE A 57 18.11 -2.79 5.10
N LEU A 58 18.33 -3.55 6.18
CA LEU A 58 19.21 -4.71 6.19
C LEU A 58 18.75 -5.76 5.17
N PHE A 59 17.47 -6.16 5.22
CA PHE A 59 16.94 -7.16 4.31
C PHE A 59 16.80 -6.64 2.88
N SER A 60 16.59 -5.34 2.67
CA SER A 60 16.70 -4.75 1.33
C SER A 60 18.09 -4.92 0.75
N LEU A 61 19.14 -4.65 1.55
CA LEU A 61 20.54 -4.81 1.12
C LEU A 61 20.92 -6.28 0.90
N LEU A 62 20.41 -7.19 1.72
CA LEU A 62 20.62 -8.65 1.55
C LEU A 62 19.87 -9.19 0.33
N GLY A 63 18.61 -8.79 0.15
CA GLY A 63 17.78 -9.20 -0.99
C GLY A 63 18.39 -8.84 -2.34
N GLN A 64 19.14 -7.74 -2.41
CA GLN A 64 19.89 -7.36 -3.61
C GLN A 64 20.93 -8.38 -4.06
N LYS A 65 21.46 -9.17 -3.12
CA LYS A 65 22.51 -10.15 -3.39
C LYS A 65 21.94 -11.47 -3.90
N ILE A 66 20.60 -11.63 -3.90
CA ILE A 66 19.94 -12.83 -4.38
C ILE A 66 19.78 -12.72 -5.90
N GLU A 67 20.67 -13.38 -6.63
CA GLU A 67 20.64 -13.39 -8.10
C GLU A 67 19.57 -14.35 -8.65
N LYS A 68 19.40 -15.51 -7.99
CA LYS A 68 18.45 -16.56 -8.41
C LYS A 68 17.45 -16.82 -7.31
N ILE A 69 16.17 -16.84 -7.68
CA ILE A 69 15.09 -17.28 -6.81
C ILE A 69 14.49 -18.55 -7.40
N ASN A 70 14.26 -19.55 -6.56
CA ASN A 70 13.54 -20.73 -6.97
C ASN A 70 12.04 -20.38 -7.17
N GLU A 71 11.62 -20.36 -8.43
CA GLU A 71 10.24 -20.08 -8.81
C GLU A 71 9.23 -20.97 -8.07
N LYS A 72 9.54 -22.25 -7.88
CA LYS A 72 8.62 -23.20 -7.22
C LYS A 72 8.37 -22.81 -5.76
N ILE A 73 9.39 -22.29 -5.07
CA ILE A 73 9.27 -21.82 -3.69
C ILE A 73 8.38 -20.57 -3.64
N VAL A 74 8.58 -19.61 -4.55
CA VAL A 74 7.74 -18.40 -4.61
C VAL A 74 6.30 -18.76 -4.97
N ALA A 75 6.10 -19.68 -5.90
CA ALA A 75 4.77 -20.17 -6.27
C ALA A 75 4.07 -20.85 -5.09
N ALA A 76 4.76 -21.74 -4.36
CA ALA A 76 4.22 -22.39 -3.17
C ALA A 76 3.85 -21.38 -2.08
N ALA A 77 4.73 -20.41 -1.81
CA ALA A 77 4.46 -19.33 -0.86
C ALA A 77 3.26 -18.48 -1.29
N LEU A 78 3.17 -18.14 -2.59
CA LEU A 78 2.05 -17.39 -3.14
C LEU A 78 0.73 -18.16 -2.97
N ILE A 79 0.69 -19.45 -3.35
CA ILE A 79 -0.50 -20.30 -3.19
C ILE A 79 -0.91 -20.37 -1.72
N ALA A 80 0.04 -20.61 -0.81
CA ALA A 80 -0.24 -20.66 0.63
C ALA A 80 -0.81 -19.33 1.15
N SER A 81 -0.22 -18.20 0.72
CA SER A 81 -0.71 -16.87 1.11
C SER A 81 -2.11 -16.57 0.55
N LEU A 82 -2.38 -16.93 -0.70
CA LEU A 82 -3.70 -16.76 -1.33
C LEU A 82 -4.75 -17.63 -0.64
N PHE A 83 -4.41 -18.87 -0.31
CA PHE A 83 -5.28 -19.76 0.45
C PHE A 83 -5.60 -19.15 1.82
N PHE A 84 -4.57 -18.69 2.55
CA PHE A 84 -4.76 -18.10 3.88
C PHE A 84 -5.62 -16.84 3.83
N THR A 85 -5.35 -15.93 2.89
CA THR A 85 -6.19 -14.76 2.64
C THR A 85 -7.63 -15.16 2.28
N GLY A 86 -7.82 -16.14 1.39
CA GLY A 86 -9.14 -16.66 1.05
C GLY A 86 -9.87 -17.25 2.26
N PHE A 87 -9.14 -17.91 3.15
CA PHE A 87 -9.70 -18.49 4.37
C PHE A 87 -10.18 -17.41 5.34
N ILE A 88 -9.44 -16.32 5.45
CA ILE A 88 -9.85 -15.14 6.22
C ILE A 88 -11.16 -14.55 5.67
N PHE A 89 -11.24 -14.34 4.35
CA PHE A 89 -12.38 -13.68 3.73
C PHE A 89 -13.64 -14.55 3.73
N PHE A 90 -13.52 -15.82 3.34
CA PHE A 90 -14.69 -16.70 3.16
C PHE A 90 -15.02 -17.52 4.41
N ARG A 91 -14.09 -17.64 5.36
CA ARG A 91 -14.18 -18.56 6.52
C ARG A 91 -14.58 -19.98 6.13
N ASN A 92 -14.18 -20.39 4.92
CA ASN A 92 -14.58 -21.64 4.31
C ASN A 92 -13.43 -22.23 3.51
N PHE A 93 -12.93 -23.38 3.97
CA PHE A 93 -11.77 -24.06 3.42
C PHE A 93 -11.89 -24.33 1.91
N PHE A 94 -13.05 -24.81 1.43
CA PHE A 94 -13.27 -25.14 0.02
C PHE A 94 -13.22 -23.89 -0.87
N PHE A 95 -13.92 -22.82 -0.48
CA PHE A 95 -13.87 -21.56 -1.23
C PHE A 95 -12.48 -20.93 -1.24
N SER A 96 -11.70 -21.10 -0.16
CA SER A 96 -10.31 -20.64 -0.11
C SER A 96 -9.42 -21.36 -1.10
N ILE A 97 -9.56 -22.69 -1.21
CA ILE A 97 -8.80 -23.49 -2.20
C ILE A 97 -9.16 -23.04 -3.61
N ILE A 98 -10.46 -22.96 -3.93
CA ILE A 98 -10.92 -22.57 -5.26
C ILE A 98 -10.40 -21.17 -5.61
N THR A 99 -10.52 -20.22 -4.69
CA THR A 99 -10.06 -18.85 -4.91
C THR A 99 -8.55 -18.78 -5.13
N ALA A 100 -7.78 -19.46 -4.27
CA ALA A 100 -6.32 -19.51 -4.42
C ALA A 100 -5.90 -20.15 -5.74
N ALA A 101 -6.55 -21.24 -6.14
CA ALA A 101 -6.30 -21.92 -7.41
C ALA A 101 -6.63 -21.02 -8.61
N VAL A 102 -7.80 -20.38 -8.63
CA VAL A 102 -8.23 -19.50 -9.73
C VAL A 102 -7.29 -18.30 -9.87
N ILE A 103 -6.96 -17.63 -8.76
CA ILE A 103 -6.06 -16.48 -8.77
C ILE A 103 -4.64 -16.91 -9.20
N PHE A 104 -4.13 -18.01 -8.65
CA PHE A 104 -2.81 -18.50 -9.03
C PHE A 104 -2.76 -18.90 -10.50
N LEU A 105 -3.78 -19.60 -11.03
CA LEU A 105 -3.87 -19.96 -12.44
C LEU A 105 -3.92 -18.74 -13.35
N LEU A 106 -4.66 -17.69 -12.96
CA LEU A 106 -4.66 -16.42 -13.67
C LEU A 106 -3.25 -15.81 -13.72
N ILE A 107 -2.58 -15.69 -12.58
CA ILE A 107 -1.21 -15.13 -12.49
C ILE A 107 -0.22 -15.99 -13.30
N TYR A 108 -0.32 -17.31 -13.19
CA TYR A 108 0.48 -18.27 -13.94
C TYR A 108 0.31 -18.11 -15.45
N HIS A 109 -0.93 -17.96 -15.92
CA HIS A 109 -1.24 -17.75 -17.33
C HIS A 109 -0.71 -16.40 -17.82
N LEU A 110 -0.94 -15.33 -17.05
CA LEU A 110 -0.45 -13.99 -17.35
C LEU A 110 1.08 -13.95 -17.47
N LYS A 111 1.79 -14.67 -16.59
CA LYS A 111 3.26 -14.77 -16.64
C LYS A 111 3.76 -15.28 -17.99
N ARG A 112 3.05 -16.23 -18.61
CA ARG A 112 3.43 -16.87 -19.89
C ARG A 112 3.10 -16.07 -21.14
N LEU A 113 2.31 -15.01 -21.02
CA LEU A 113 2.00 -14.14 -22.17
C LEU A 113 3.26 -13.37 -22.61
N ASN A 114 3.41 -13.07 -23.89
CA ASN A 114 4.43 -12.09 -24.31
C ASN A 114 4.13 -10.69 -23.75
N LEU A 115 5.10 -9.77 -23.77
CA LEU A 115 4.98 -8.45 -23.16
C LEU A 115 3.73 -7.68 -23.60
N LYS A 116 3.45 -7.65 -24.92
CA LYS A 116 2.29 -6.94 -25.48
C LYS A 116 0.96 -7.52 -24.98
N ARG A 117 0.80 -8.85 -25.05
CA ARG A 117 -0.42 -9.54 -24.57
C ARG A 117 -0.58 -9.41 -23.07
N PHE A 118 0.52 -9.49 -22.31
CA PHE A 118 0.52 -9.27 -20.86
C PHE A 118 0.03 -7.86 -20.52
N THR A 119 0.59 -6.81 -21.13
CA THR A 119 0.17 -5.42 -20.90
C THR A 119 -1.31 -5.21 -21.22
N ILE A 120 -1.80 -5.75 -22.34
CA ILE A 120 -3.23 -5.64 -22.69
C ILE A 120 -4.08 -6.37 -21.65
N ALA A 121 -3.73 -7.61 -21.30
CA ALA A 121 -4.50 -8.40 -20.35
C ALA A 121 -4.62 -7.73 -18.98
N VAL A 122 -3.50 -7.28 -18.38
CA VAL A 122 -3.54 -6.59 -17.08
C VAL A 122 -4.30 -5.27 -17.12
N THR A 123 -4.22 -4.54 -18.25
CA THR A 123 -4.96 -3.29 -18.44
C THR A 123 -6.46 -3.56 -18.52
N VAL A 124 -6.88 -4.57 -19.30
CA VAL A 124 -8.29 -4.96 -19.43
C VAL A 124 -8.84 -5.45 -18.08
N ILE A 125 -8.09 -6.26 -17.35
CA ILE A 125 -8.49 -6.72 -16.01
C ILE A 125 -8.65 -5.53 -15.06
N ALA A 126 -7.68 -4.60 -15.04
CA ALA A 126 -7.76 -3.39 -14.21
C ALA A 126 -9.02 -2.57 -14.52
N PHE A 127 -9.26 -2.23 -15.79
CA PHE A 127 -10.45 -1.47 -16.18
C PHE A 127 -11.74 -2.22 -15.87
N THR A 128 -11.81 -3.51 -16.18
CA THR A 128 -13.02 -4.32 -15.93
C THR A 128 -13.32 -4.37 -14.43
N ALA A 129 -12.30 -4.63 -13.60
CA ALA A 129 -12.46 -4.64 -12.15
C ALA A 129 -12.90 -3.27 -11.62
N GLY A 130 -12.29 -2.18 -12.10
CA GLY A 130 -12.64 -0.81 -11.70
C GLY A 130 -14.04 -0.36 -12.17
N ILE A 131 -14.53 -0.85 -13.29
CA ILE A 131 -15.91 -0.59 -13.72
C ILE A 131 -16.90 -1.42 -12.90
N ILE A 132 -16.58 -2.69 -12.61
CA ILE A 132 -17.40 -3.55 -11.75
C ILE A 132 -17.56 -2.94 -10.35
N THR A 133 -16.49 -2.43 -9.75
CA THR A 133 -16.57 -1.76 -8.43
C THR A 133 -17.44 -0.50 -8.47
N LEU A 134 -17.35 0.31 -9.54
CA LEU A 134 -18.19 1.51 -9.71
C LEU A 134 -19.67 1.18 -9.97
N PHE A 135 -20.00 0.02 -10.54
CA PHE A 135 -21.39 -0.44 -10.67
C PHE A 135 -22.06 -0.70 -9.32
N HIS A 136 -21.29 -0.95 -8.26
CA HIS A 136 -21.81 -1.09 -6.90
C HIS A 136 -22.03 0.27 -6.21
N GLY A 137 -21.74 1.38 -6.90
CA GLY A 137 -21.89 2.76 -6.42
C GLY A 137 -20.61 3.58 -6.60
N ILE A 138 -20.73 4.90 -6.49
CA ILE A 138 -19.59 5.83 -6.59
C ILE A 138 -19.16 6.24 -5.18
N GLY A 139 -18.11 5.61 -4.66
CA GLY A 139 -17.65 5.78 -3.27
C GLY A 139 -17.29 7.21 -2.87
N ILE A 140 -16.86 8.08 -3.79
CA ILE A 140 -16.61 9.49 -3.45
C ILE A 140 -17.90 10.26 -3.10
N THR A 141 -19.07 9.81 -3.55
CA THR A 141 -20.34 10.53 -3.37
C THR A 141 -21.01 10.29 -2.03
N SER A 142 -20.75 9.15 -1.38
CA SER A 142 -21.33 8.82 -0.06
C SER A 142 -20.46 7.85 0.75
N GLY A 143 -20.49 8.00 2.07
CA GLY A 143 -19.86 7.06 3.00
C GLY A 143 -20.39 5.63 2.83
N TYR A 144 -21.69 5.47 2.56
CA TYR A 144 -22.32 4.17 2.32
C TYR A 144 -21.69 3.42 1.14
N TYR A 145 -21.60 4.05 -0.05
CA TYR A 145 -20.99 3.40 -1.21
C TYR A 145 -19.50 3.11 -0.96
N ARG A 146 -18.80 4.00 -0.28
CA ARG A 146 -17.39 3.78 0.08
C ARG A 146 -17.22 2.55 0.96
N GLU A 147 -18.06 2.38 1.98
CA GLU A 147 -18.05 1.19 2.86
C GLU A 147 -18.33 -0.09 2.07
N THR A 148 -19.33 -0.10 1.19
CA THR A 148 -19.62 -1.28 0.35
C THR A 148 -18.42 -1.66 -0.55
N GLN A 149 -17.65 -0.67 -1.01
CA GLN A 149 -16.47 -0.92 -1.83
C GLN A 149 -15.26 -1.42 -1.02
N VAL A 150 -15.14 -1.08 0.26
CA VAL A 150 -14.09 -1.64 1.14
C VAL A 150 -14.19 -3.17 1.19
N TYR A 151 -15.41 -3.69 1.27
CA TYR A 151 -15.67 -5.13 1.37
C TYR A 151 -15.81 -5.84 0.01
N ASN A 152 -15.67 -5.12 -1.11
CA ASN A 152 -15.78 -5.70 -2.43
C ASN A 152 -14.51 -6.49 -2.80
N PRO A 153 -14.58 -7.83 -3.00
CA PRO A 153 -13.43 -8.67 -3.31
C PRO A 153 -12.81 -8.41 -4.69
N ILE A 154 -13.49 -7.65 -5.56
CA ILE A 154 -12.98 -7.24 -6.87
C ILE A 154 -12.04 -6.02 -6.76
N ARG A 155 -12.21 -5.18 -5.73
CA ARG A 155 -11.38 -3.98 -5.56
C ARG A 155 -9.87 -4.28 -5.46
N PRO A 156 -9.41 -5.32 -4.72
CA PRO A 156 -8.01 -5.73 -4.76
C PRO A 156 -7.49 -6.04 -6.17
N PHE A 157 -8.31 -6.60 -7.05
CA PHE A 157 -7.92 -6.82 -8.45
C PHE A 157 -7.73 -5.49 -9.17
N PHE A 158 -8.67 -4.56 -9.03
CA PHE A 158 -8.53 -3.21 -9.61
C PHE A 158 -7.21 -2.57 -9.14
N TYR A 159 -6.96 -2.51 -7.83
CA TYR A 159 -5.76 -1.93 -7.27
C TYR A 159 -4.49 -2.60 -7.81
N SER A 160 -4.34 -3.91 -7.64
CA SER A 160 -3.12 -4.64 -8.00
C SER A 160 -2.82 -4.57 -9.50
N PHE A 161 -3.82 -4.77 -10.36
CA PHE A 161 -3.62 -4.71 -11.81
C PHE A 161 -3.44 -3.28 -12.32
N SER A 162 -4.01 -2.27 -11.65
CA SER A 162 -3.77 -0.86 -11.98
C SER A 162 -2.33 -0.45 -11.71
N LEU A 163 -1.72 -0.90 -10.61
CA LEU A 163 -0.31 -0.63 -10.34
C LEU A 163 0.59 -1.23 -11.43
N ILE A 164 0.39 -2.51 -11.76
CA ILE A 164 1.15 -3.18 -12.83
C ILE A 164 0.96 -2.43 -14.16
N THR A 165 -0.28 -2.07 -14.49
CA THR A 165 -0.63 -1.34 -15.71
C THR A 165 0.06 0.02 -15.76
N ALA A 166 0.03 0.79 -14.67
CA ALA A 166 0.66 2.11 -14.60
C ALA A 166 2.18 2.03 -14.83
N GLY A 167 2.83 1.03 -14.22
CA GLY A 167 4.26 0.77 -14.41
C GLY A 167 4.57 0.37 -15.86
N LEU A 168 3.81 -0.57 -16.44
CA LEU A 168 4.03 -1.00 -17.83
C LEU A 168 3.76 0.12 -18.84
N CYS A 169 2.75 0.95 -18.60
CA CYS A 169 2.44 2.10 -19.46
C CYS A 169 3.60 3.10 -19.48
N ALA A 170 4.22 3.39 -18.34
CA ALA A 170 5.42 4.22 -18.25
C ALA A 170 6.59 3.64 -19.06
N VAL A 171 6.69 2.31 -19.09
CA VAL A 171 7.82 1.60 -19.69
C VAL A 171 7.62 1.32 -21.18
N ILE A 172 6.39 1.14 -21.67
CA ILE A 172 6.17 0.62 -23.03
C ILE A 172 5.51 1.66 -23.94
N LEU A 173 4.55 2.43 -23.42
CA LEU A 173 3.74 3.32 -24.24
C LEU A 173 4.42 4.67 -24.49
N SER A 174 3.92 5.38 -25.51
CA SER A 174 4.29 6.79 -25.70
C SER A 174 3.73 7.63 -24.55
N ARG A 175 4.40 8.74 -24.21
CA ARG A 175 4.05 9.61 -23.07
C ARG A 175 2.56 9.98 -23.05
N LYS A 176 2.01 10.40 -24.20
CA LYS A 176 0.60 10.81 -24.32
C LYS A 176 -0.36 9.65 -24.00
N LYS A 177 -0.11 8.47 -24.57
CA LYS A 177 -0.94 7.27 -24.34
C LYS A 177 -0.83 6.79 -22.90
N ALA A 178 0.38 6.80 -22.34
CA ALA A 178 0.63 6.37 -20.97
C ALA A 178 -0.09 7.29 -19.96
N ILE A 179 0.01 8.61 -20.12
CA ILE A 179 -0.71 9.59 -19.29
C ILE A 179 -2.22 9.36 -19.39
N MET A 180 -2.76 9.18 -20.59
CA MET A 180 -4.20 8.94 -20.77
C MET A 180 -4.69 7.70 -19.99
N VAL A 181 -4.02 6.56 -20.14
CA VAL A 181 -4.41 5.31 -19.44
C VAL A 181 -4.27 5.47 -17.93
N VAL A 182 -3.15 6.03 -17.46
CA VAL A 182 -2.89 6.23 -16.02
C VAL A 182 -3.88 7.21 -15.41
N SER A 183 -4.21 8.31 -16.08
CA SER A 183 -5.21 9.27 -15.62
C SER A 183 -6.60 8.66 -15.52
N LEU A 184 -6.98 7.76 -16.44
CA LEU A 184 -8.26 7.06 -16.37
C LEU A 184 -8.31 6.12 -15.15
N LEU A 185 -7.27 5.31 -14.92
CA LEU A 185 -7.19 4.43 -13.75
C LEU A 185 -7.17 5.24 -12.45
N ALA A 186 -6.40 6.33 -12.40
CA ALA A 186 -6.35 7.24 -11.27
C ALA A 186 -7.71 7.91 -11.02
N GLY A 187 -8.45 8.26 -12.08
CA GLY A 187 -9.81 8.77 -12.00
C GLY A 187 -10.79 7.76 -11.39
N ILE A 188 -10.73 6.49 -11.83
CA ILE A 188 -11.54 5.40 -11.24
C ILE A 188 -11.25 5.28 -9.74
N ALA A 189 -9.98 5.29 -9.32
CA ALA A 189 -9.60 5.20 -7.90
C ALA A 189 -10.14 6.39 -7.07
N ILE A 190 -10.20 7.59 -7.65
CA ILE A 190 -10.85 8.75 -7.00
C ILE A 190 -12.35 8.53 -6.89
N LEU A 191 -13.01 8.04 -7.94
CA LEU A 191 -14.46 7.78 -7.95
C LEU A 191 -14.86 6.71 -6.92
N GLU A 192 -14.01 5.71 -6.68
CA GLU A 192 -14.17 4.76 -5.57
C GLU A 192 -13.96 5.40 -4.18
N GLY A 193 -13.48 6.64 -4.09
CA GLY A 193 -13.21 7.29 -2.80
C GLY A 193 -11.97 6.76 -2.08
N PHE A 194 -11.05 6.09 -2.78
CA PHE A 194 -9.78 5.61 -2.24
C PHE A 194 -8.60 6.43 -2.73
N LYS A 195 -8.39 7.59 -2.08
CA LYS A 195 -7.28 8.53 -2.37
C LYS A 195 -5.89 7.90 -2.36
N VAL A 196 -5.70 6.82 -1.61
CA VAL A 196 -4.41 6.13 -1.51
C VAL A 196 -4.15 5.25 -2.73
N ASP A 197 -5.22 4.70 -3.32
CA ASP A 197 -5.13 3.93 -4.56
C ASP A 197 -4.74 4.85 -5.73
N PHE A 198 -5.37 6.03 -5.79
CA PHE A 198 -4.97 7.11 -6.68
C PHE A 198 -3.48 7.43 -6.54
N LEU A 199 -3.01 7.68 -5.31
CA LEU A 199 -1.62 8.04 -5.06
C LEU A 199 -0.67 6.92 -5.47
N ALA A 200 -0.99 5.66 -5.15
CA ALA A 200 -0.16 4.51 -5.52
C ALA A 200 -0.02 4.33 -7.04
N ILE A 201 -1.12 4.50 -7.78
CA ILE A 201 -1.14 4.42 -9.26
C ILE A 201 -0.22 5.50 -9.87
N ILE A 202 -0.37 6.74 -9.42
CA ILE A 202 0.44 7.86 -9.90
C ILE A 202 1.92 7.70 -9.51
N LEU A 203 2.20 7.33 -8.26
CA LEU A 203 3.57 7.07 -7.80
C LEU A 203 4.22 5.93 -8.59
N THR A 204 3.49 4.87 -8.89
CA THR A 204 4.00 3.76 -9.70
C THR A 204 4.43 4.24 -11.08
N PHE A 205 3.58 5.03 -11.75
CA PHE A 205 3.92 5.63 -13.04
C PHE A 205 5.17 6.52 -12.95
N ILE A 206 5.24 7.39 -11.94
CA ILE A 206 6.37 8.31 -11.72
C ILE A 206 7.67 7.54 -11.48
N ILE A 207 7.67 6.55 -10.58
CA ILE A 207 8.84 5.75 -10.23
C ILE A 207 9.34 4.96 -11.46
N ALA A 208 8.44 4.27 -12.17
CA ALA A 208 8.79 3.51 -13.36
C ALA A 208 9.37 4.42 -14.47
N TYR A 209 8.75 5.57 -14.67
CA TYR A 209 9.16 6.52 -15.70
C TYR A 209 10.51 7.18 -15.39
N ALA A 210 10.72 7.61 -14.14
CA ALA A 210 11.97 8.21 -13.67
C ALA A 210 13.16 7.24 -13.65
N ARG A 211 12.89 5.94 -13.51
CA ARG A 211 13.91 4.90 -13.57
C ARG A 211 14.23 4.45 -15.00
N LYS A 212 13.25 4.53 -15.92
CA LYS A 212 13.50 4.27 -17.35
C LYS A 212 14.25 5.41 -18.04
N LYS A 213 13.92 6.66 -17.74
CA LYS A 213 14.48 7.85 -18.41
C LYS A 213 15.08 8.76 -17.34
N SER A 214 16.29 9.29 -17.57
CA SER A 214 16.83 10.32 -16.67
C SER A 214 15.92 11.55 -16.73
N PHE A 215 15.31 11.88 -15.60
CA PHE A 215 14.37 12.99 -15.50
C PHE A 215 15.05 14.22 -14.92
N SER A 216 14.73 15.39 -15.49
CA SER A 216 14.96 16.65 -14.81
C SER A 216 13.82 16.87 -13.79
N LEU A 217 14.17 17.30 -12.57
CA LEU A 217 13.20 17.64 -11.53
C LEU A 217 12.17 18.68 -12.01
N LYS A 218 12.56 19.57 -12.92
CA LYS A 218 11.67 20.61 -13.49
C LYS A 218 10.49 20.01 -14.26
N THR A 219 10.69 18.89 -14.94
CA THR A 219 9.61 18.23 -15.72
C THR A 219 8.66 17.42 -14.83
N LEU A 220 9.13 16.99 -13.66
CA LEU A 220 8.36 16.20 -12.70
C LEU A 220 7.48 17.07 -11.81
N TRP A 221 7.93 18.31 -11.53
CA TRP A 221 7.28 19.23 -10.62
C TRP A 221 5.80 19.52 -10.94
N PRO A 222 5.39 19.83 -12.19
CA PRO A 222 3.98 20.08 -12.50
C PRO A 222 3.08 18.86 -12.23
N VAL A 223 3.61 17.65 -12.47
CA VAL A 223 2.87 16.40 -12.21
C VAL A 223 2.70 16.19 -10.72
N LEU A 224 3.76 16.40 -9.93
CA LEU A 224 3.68 16.31 -8.47
C LEU A 224 2.69 17.33 -7.89
N VAL A 225 2.76 18.58 -8.32
CA VAL A 225 1.85 19.65 -7.86
C VAL A 225 0.40 19.32 -8.22
N THR A 226 0.13 18.92 -9.46
CA THR A 226 -1.23 18.54 -9.89
C THR A 226 -1.76 17.36 -9.09
N THR A 227 -0.93 16.33 -8.88
CA THR A 227 -1.27 15.15 -8.07
C THR A 227 -1.58 15.54 -6.64
N PHE A 228 -0.78 16.44 -6.06
CA PHE A 228 -0.95 16.93 -4.69
C PHE A 228 -2.25 17.71 -4.53
N ILE A 229 -2.57 18.60 -5.48
CA ILE A 229 -3.84 19.36 -5.48
C ILE A 229 -5.02 18.39 -5.55
N ILE A 230 -5.03 17.46 -6.52
CA ILE A 230 -6.10 16.47 -6.65
C ILE A 230 -6.24 15.63 -5.38
N PHE A 231 -5.13 15.16 -4.83
CA PHE A 231 -5.13 14.36 -3.60
C PHE A 231 -5.76 15.14 -2.43
N ILE A 232 -5.36 16.40 -2.24
CA ILE A 232 -5.89 17.25 -1.17
C ILE A 232 -7.39 17.53 -1.38
N THR A 233 -7.79 17.91 -2.57
CA THR A 233 -9.20 18.21 -2.89
C THR A 233 -10.07 16.97 -2.68
N ALA A 234 -9.65 15.82 -3.21
CA ALA A 234 -10.37 14.56 -3.03
C ALA A 234 -10.42 14.16 -1.55
N ALA A 235 -9.29 14.26 -0.83
CA ALA A 235 -9.23 13.91 0.59
C ALA A 235 -10.16 14.78 1.45
N THR A 236 -10.23 16.07 1.15
CA THR A 236 -11.09 17.03 1.86
C THR A 236 -12.55 16.79 1.54
N PHE A 237 -12.87 16.57 0.26
CA PHE A 237 -14.23 16.23 -0.16
C PHE A 237 -14.74 14.95 0.49
N ILE A 238 -13.91 13.89 0.49
CA ILE A 238 -14.23 12.62 1.17
C ILE A 238 -14.40 12.85 2.68
N ALA A 239 -13.56 13.69 3.30
CA ALA A 239 -13.67 13.97 4.73
C ALA A 239 -14.99 14.66 5.09
N HIS A 240 -15.41 15.66 4.31
CA HIS A 240 -16.67 16.35 4.51
C HIS A 240 -17.89 15.46 4.27
N THR A 241 -17.87 14.65 3.21
CA THR A 241 -18.99 13.77 2.85
C THR A 241 -19.12 12.54 3.75
N THR A 242 -18.02 12.04 4.31
CA THR A 242 -18.02 10.79 5.10
C THR A 242 -18.02 11.03 6.61
N TYR A 243 -17.24 12.00 7.12
CA TYR A 243 -16.93 12.07 8.55
C TYR A 243 -17.52 13.29 9.27
N THR A 244 -18.17 14.22 8.55
CA THR A 244 -18.94 15.42 8.97
C THR A 244 -18.32 16.40 9.99
N HIS A 245 -17.45 15.95 10.88
CA HIS A 245 -16.84 16.66 12.00
C HIS A 245 -15.38 17.07 11.74
N TRP A 246 -14.74 16.55 10.68
CA TRP A 246 -13.36 16.89 10.35
C TRP A 246 -13.31 18.14 9.46
N ASN A 247 -13.27 19.31 10.09
CA ASN A 247 -13.13 20.59 9.40
C ASN A 247 -11.67 21.04 9.39
N ILE A 248 -10.83 20.33 8.64
CA ILE A 248 -9.39 20.62 8.51
C ILE A 248 -9.17 21.29 7.15
N PRO A 249 -8.49 22.45 7.08
CA PRO A 249 -8.18 23.08 5.82
C PRO A 249 -7.46 22.12 4.85
N PRO A 250 -7.83 22.07 3.56
CA PRO A 250 -7.32 21.08 2.61
C PRO A 250 -5.78 20.95 2.62
N TYR A 251 -5.06 22.07 2.65
CA TYR A 251 -3.60 22.11 2.62
C TYR A 251 -2.94 21.53 3.89
N LEU A 252 -3.67 21.47 5.02
CA LEU A 252 -3.19 20.86 6.27
C LEU A 252 -3.53 19.38 6.39
N TYR A 253 -4.38 18.85 5.50
CA TYR A 253 -4.85 17.48 5.59
C TYR A 253 -3.71 16.44 5.59
N PRO A 254 -2.67 16.54 4.73
CA PRO A 254 -1.54 15.59 4.78
C PRO A 254 -0.76 15.66 6.10
N ILE A 255 -0.60 16.87 6.67
CA ILE A 255 0.10 17.10 7.94
C ILE A 255 -0.69 16.50 9.11
N TYR A 256 -2.00 16.78 9.16
CA TYR A 256 -2.90 16.17 10.13
C TYR A 256 -2.87 14.64 10.08
N ARG A 257 -2.96 14.07 8.87
CA ARG A 257 -2.94 12.62 8.68
C ARG A 257 -1.65 11.98 9.19
N ALA A 258 -0.51 12.62 8.93
CA ALA A 258 0.76 12.16 9.49
C ALA A 258 0.71 12.13 11.03
N GLY A 259 0.28 13.23 11.65
CA GLY A 259 0.11 13.32 13.10
C GLY A 259 -0.83 12.26 13.67
N PHE A 260 -2.00 12.11 13.06
CA PHE A 260 -3.03 11.15 13.46
C PHE A 260 -2.49 9.72 13.39
N THR A 261 -1.96 9.30 12.24
CA THR A 261 -1.44 7.94 12.03
C THR A 261 -0.28 7.61 12.99
N THR A 262 0.63 8.56 13.22
CA THR A 262 1.73 8.38 14.18
C THR A 262 1.23 8.24 15.62
N ARG A 263 0.19 8.97 16.01
CA ARG A 263 -0.44 8.88 17.34
C ARG A 263 -1.18 7.56 17.53
N VAL A 264 -1.94 7.12 16.53
CA VAL A 264 -2.58 5.80 16.51
C VAL A 264 -1.53 4.70 16.67
N PHE A 265 -0.45 4.77 15.89
CA PHE A 265 0.65 3.81 16.01
C PHE A 265 1.29 3.82 17.40
N SER A 266 1.42 4.98 18.05
CA SER A 266 1.95 5.06 19.41
C SER A 266 1.06 4.32 20.42
N GLY A 267 -0.26 4.48 20.33
CA GLY A 267 -1.16 3.73 21.19
C GLY A 267 -1.10 2.22 20.91
N VAL A 268 -1.02 1.81 19.65
CA VAL A 268 -0.76 0.41 19.28
C VAL A 268 0.55 -0.10 19.90
N ALA A 269 1.63 0.68 19.80
CA ALA A 269 2.92 0.32 20.39
C ALA A 269 2.83 0.12 21.90
N SER A 270 2.16 1.03 22.63
CA SER A 270 2.05 0.97 24.09
C SER A 270 1.37 -0.29 24.62
N ILE A 271 0.39 -0.84 23.89
CA ILE A 271 -0.33 -2.04 24.32
C ILE A 271 0.31 -3.34 23.80
N SER A 272 1.19 -3.23 22.82
CA SER A 272 1.72 -4.38 22.07
C SER A 272 3.21 -4.60 22.28
N PHE A 273 3.91 -3.65 22.87
CA PHE A 273 5.33 -3.83 23.14
C PHE A 273 5.55 -4.78 24.34
N PRO A 274 6.48 -5.74 24.27
CA PRO A 274 7.27 -6.12 23.09
C PRO A 274 6.69 -7.31 22.31
N PHE A 275 5.66 -8.00 22.80
CA PHE A 275 5.27 -9.34 22.31
C PHE A 275 3.93 -9.42 21.56
N GLY A 276 3.31 -8.29 21.27
CA GLY A 276 2.02 -8.22 20.60
C GLY A 276 0.86 -8.34 21.59
N TYR A 277 -0.19 -7.56 21.35
CA TYR A 277 -1.43 -7.61 22.12
C TYR A 277 -2.30 -8.79 21.68
N LEU A 278 -2.39 -9.03 20.35
CA LEU A 278 -3.28 -10.05 19.78
C LEU A 278 -2.65 -11.44 19.65
N LYS A 279 -1.32 -11.56 19.79
CA LYS A 279 -0.58 -12.84 19.84
C LYS A 279 -0.88 -13.78 18.66
N GLY A 280 -1.02 -13.23 17.45
CA GLY A 280 -1.30 -13.96 16.22
C GLY A 280 -2.78 -14.01 15.80
N LEU A 281 -3.70 -13.57 16.67
CA LEU A 281 -5.13 -13.55 16.35
C LEU A 281 -5.49 -12.47 15.33
N GLY A 282 -4.70 -11.39 15.24
CA GLY A 282 -4.89 -10.34 14.25
C GLY A 282 -4.63 -10.83 12.83
N PHE A 283 -3.61 -11.67 12.64
CA PHE A 283 -3.26 -12.28 11.37
C PHE A 283 -4.35 -13.23 10.88
N LEU A 284 -5.02 -13.93 11.80
CA LEU A 284 -6.14 -14.85 11.50
C LEU A 284 -7.47 -14.12 11.26
N ASN A 285 -7.61 -12.89 11.74
CA ASN A 285 -8.79 -12.06 11.53
C ASN A 285 -8.40 -10.57 11.44
N PRO A 286 -8.09 -10.06 10.24
CA PRO A 286 -7.65 -8.68 10.03
C PRO A 286 -8.67 -7.63 10.47
N MET A 287 -9.96 -7.94 10.44
CA MET A 287 -11.00 -7.03 10.97
C MET A 287 -10.85 -6.80 12.48
N THR A 288 -10.22 -7.73 13.20
CA THR A 288 -9.88 -7.57 14.62
C THR A 288 -8.85 -6.47 14.82
N VAL A 289 -7.86 -6.31 13.93
CA VAL A 289 -6.81 -5.28 14.05
C VAL A 289 -7.44 -3.89 13.99
N ASP A 290 -8.29 -3.64 13.00
CA ASP A 290 -8.97 -2.35 12.83
C ASP A 290 -9.94 -2.08 13.99
N LYS A 291 -10.70 -3.11 14.41
CA LYS A 291 -11.64 -3.02 15.54
C LYS A 291 -10.92 -2.69 16.85
N ILE A 292 -9.81 -3.35 17.14
CA ILE A 292 -9.04 -3.13 18.36
C ILE A 292 -8.36 -1.76 18.33
N THR A 293 -7.83 -1.36 17.18
CA THR A 293 -7.29 -0.01 17.00
C THR A 293 -8.36 1.06 17.24
N SER A 294 -9.58 0.85 16.75
CA SER A 294 -10.69 1.80 16.96
C SER A 294 -11.17 1.84 18.41
N VAL A 295 -11.37 0.69 19.04
CA VAL A 295 -12.04 0.60 20.35
C VAL A 295 -11.06 0.71 21.51
N VAL A 296 -9.92 0.03 21.43
CA VAL A 296 -8.94 -0.04 22.54
C VAL A 296 -7.94 1.10 22.48
N VAL A 297 -7.47 1.46 21.28
CA VAL A 297 -6.44 2.52 21.13
C VAL A 297 -7.06 3.92 21.06
N LEU A 298 -8.23 4.06 20.43
CA LEU A 298 -8.87 5.36 20.19
C LEU A 298 -10.13 5.60 21.00
N ASN A 299 -10.56 4.60 21.77
CA ASN A 299 -11.74 4.68 22.64
C ASN A 299 -13.03 5.08 21.89
N TYR A 300 -13.17 4.65 20.63
CA TYR A 300 -14.40 4.88 19.87
C TYR A 300 -15.45 3.84 20.26
N HIS A 301 -16.69 4.31 20.51
CA HIS A 301 -17.82 3.44 20.85
C HIS A 301 -18.20 2.46 19.73
N ASN A 302 -18.07 2.90 18.48
CA ASN A 302 -18.33 2.07 17.31
C ASN A 302 -17.01 1.77 16.58
N PRO A 303 -16.74 0.51 16.20
CA PRO A 303 -15.56 0.17 15.41
C PRO A 303 -15.57 0.89 14.07
N VAL A 304 -14.50 1.61 13.77
CA VAL A 304 -14.27 2.24 12.47
C VAL A 304 -12.97 1.70 11.88
N LEU A 305 -12.89 1.60 10.56
CA LEU A 305 -11.64 1.27 9.85
C LEU A 305 -10.62 2.38 10.07
N ILE A 306 -9.59 2.11 10.87
CA ILE A 306 -8.58 3.10 11.24
C ILE A 306 -7.17 2.57 10.95
N THR A 307 -6.44 3.37 10.20
CA THR A 307 -5.08 3.11 9.75
C THR A 307 -4.06 3.23 10.89
N SER A 308 -3.10 2.31 10.99
CA SER A 308 -2.13 2.26 12.10
C SER A 308 -0.65 2.32 11.66
N SER A 309 -0.33 2.99 10.54
CA SER A 309 1.02 3.02 9.91
C SER A 309 1.52 1.64 9.43
N PHE A 310 2.55 1.64 8.56
CA PHE A 310 3.18 0.44 7.99
C PHE A 310 3.44 -0.66 9.03
N PHE A 311 3.90 -0.29 10.22
CA PHE A 311 4.28 -1.25 11.26
C PHE A 311 3.12 -1.64 12.18
N GLY A 312 2.02 -0.90 12.23
CA GLY A 312 0.98 -1.08 13.25
C GLY A 312 0.33 -2.44 13.30
N PRO A 313 -0.14 -3.03 12.19
CA PRO A 313 -0.86 -4.31 12.25
C PRO A 313 0.02 -5.45 12.79
N PHE A 314 1.28 -5.49 12.36
CA PHE A 314 2.24 -6.48 12.86
C PHE A 314 2.74 -6.17 14.27
N ALA A 315 2.86 -4.90 14.64
CA ALA A 315 3.13 -4.50 16.02
C ALA A 315 1.99 -4.96 16.94
N LEU A 316 0.73 -4.73 16.55
CA LEU A 316 -0.44 -5.11 17.32
C LEU A 316 -0.50 -6.62 17.55
N ASP A 317 -0.13 -7.39 16.55
CA ASP A 317 -0.26 -8.84 16.60
C ASP A 317 0.92 -9.55 17.25
N PHE A 318 2.15 -9.18 16.89
CA PHE A 318 3.36 -9.88 17.32
C PHE A 318 4.41 -8.96 17.98
N GLY A 319 4.11 -7.68 18.17
CA GLY A 319 5.01 -6.72 18.80
C GLY A 319 6.28 -6.48 17.99
N LEU A 320 7.43 -6.41 18.67
CA LEU A 320 8.73 -6.19 18.08
C LEU A 320 9.11 -7.26 17.03
N PRO A 321 8.94 -8.57 17.29
CA PRO A 321 9.12 -9.60 16.27
C PRO A 321 8.30 -9.34 15.00
N GLY A 322 7.03 -8.95 15.15
CA GLY A 322 6.15 -8.66 14.01
C GLY A 322 6.68 -7.55 13.13
N VAL A 323 7.11 -6.45 13.76
CA VAL A 323 7.67 -5.28 13.05
C VAL A 323 8.95 -5.63 12.31
N ILE A 324 9.83 -6.46 12.90
CA ILE A 324 11.04 -6.97 12.25
C ILE A 324 10.68 -7.86 11.06
N ILE A 325 9.71 -8.77 11.21
CA ILE A 325 9.24 -9.66 10.14
C ILE A 325 8.65 -8.84 8.98
N ALA A 326 7.78 -7.86 9.26
CA ALA A 326 7.16 -7.02 8.23
C ALA A 326 8.20 -6.18 7.48
N GLY A 327 9.08 -5.50 8.21
CA GLY A 327 10.18 -4.73 7.61
C GLY A 327 11.11 -5.62 6.80
N GLY A 328 11.51 -6.76 7.36
CA GLY A 328 12.40 -7.73 6.73
C GLY A 328 11.82 -8.34 5.45
N PHE A 329 10.56 -8.78 5.48
CA PHE A 329 9.87 -9.36 4.32
C PHE A 329 9.78 -8.37 3.16
N VAL A 330 9.23 -7.17 3.39
CA VAL A 330 9.08 -6.16 2.33
C VAL A 330 10.44 -5.68 1.84
N GLY A 331 11.38 -5.46 2.76
CA GLY A 331 12.75 -5.08 2.43
C GLY A 331 13.38 -6.11 1.49
N ALA A 332 13.36 -7.40 1.86
CA ALA A 332 13.89 -8.48 1.03
C ALA A 332 13.26 -8.51 -0.37
N VAL A 333 11.93 -8.48 -0.46
CA VAL A 333 11.22 -8.51 -1.75
C VAL A 333 11.62 -7.33 -2.63
N LEU A 334 11.61 -6.10 -2.10
CA LEU A 334 12.02 -4.91 -2.86
C LEU A 334 13.50 -4.94 -3.24
N GLY A 335 14.36 -5.44 -2.35
CA GLY A 335 15.80 -5.62 -2.61
C GLY A 335 16.05 -6.51 -3.82
N ILE A 336 15.33 -7.63 -3.89
CA ILE A 336 15.40 -8.58 -5.01
C ILE A 336 14.84 -7.95 -6.29
N LEU A 337 13.63 -7.37 -6.23
CA LEU A 337 12.99 -6.72 -7.39
C LEU A 337 13.83 -5.57 -7.94
N TYR A 338 14.54 -4.83 -7.09
CA TYR A 338 15.38 -3.72 -7.52
C TYR A 338 16.48 -4.14 -8.50
N LYS A 339 17.06 -5.33 -8.33
CA LYS A 339 18.18 -5.78 -9.18
C LYS A 339 17.74 -6.39 -10.51
N ARG A 340 16.48 -6.81 -10.61
CA ARG A 340 15.95 -7.40 -11.83
C ARG A 340 15.86 -6.37 -12.95
N SER A 341 16.28 -6.79 -14.14
CA SER A 341 16.18 -6.02 -15.37
C SER A 341 14.96 -6.48 -16.18
N GLY A 342 14.56 -5.67 -17.16
CA GLY A 342 13.39 -5.96 -17.99
C GLY A 342 12.21 -5.03 -17.71
N ALA A 343 11.33 -4.90 -18.70
CA ALA A 343 10.22 -3.96 -18.65
C ALA A 343 9.18 -4.35 -17.59
N VAL A 344 8.91 -5.65 -17.46
CA VAL A 344 7.96 -6.19 -16.47
C VAL A 344 8.54 -6.05 -15.08
N SER A 345 9.79 -6.47 -14.88
CA SER A 345 10.49 -6.33 -13.61
C SER A 345 10.56 -4.88 -13.11
N LEU A 346 10.83 -3.93 -14.01
CA LEU A 346 10.83 -2.50 -13.68
C LEU A 346 9.44 -2.00 -13.25
N ALA A 347 8.39 -2.37 -13.99
CA ALA A 347 7.02 -2.00 -13.67
C ALA A 347 6.57 -2.57 -12.32
N ILE A 348 6.89 -3.84 -12.07
CA ILE A 348 6.59 -4.54 -10.82
C ILE A 348 7.36 -3.91 -9.65
N TYR A 349 8.64 -3.60 -9.83
CA TYR A 349 9.42 -2.91 -8.81
C TYR A 349 8.79 -1.57 -8.43
N ALA A 350 8.42 -0.77 -9.44
CA ALA A 350 7.79 0.53 -9.22
C ALA A 350 6.44 0.40 -8.48
N ALA A 351 5.63 -0.60 -8.85
CA ALA A 351 4.37 -0.92 -8.20
C ALA A 351 4.58 -1.32 -6.73
N ALA A 352 5.54 -2.22 -6.46
CA ALA A 352 5.87 -2.68 -5.12
C ALA A 352 6.36 -1.52 -4.24
N LEU A 353 7.25 -0.65 -4.75
CA LEU A 353 7.77 0.49 -4.01
C LEU A 353 6.67 1.52 -3.72
N ALA A 354 5.82 1.84 -4.71
CA ALA A 354 4.70 2.76 -4.54
C ALA A 354 3.71 2.23 -3.49
N HIS A 355 3.35 0.95 -3.57
CA HIS A 355 2.51 0.31 -2.55
C HIS A 355 3.15 0.44 -1.16
N THR A 356 4.43 0.09 -1.02
CA THR A 356 5.17 0.20 0.24
C THR A 356 5.14 1.62 0.82
N ILE A 357 5.35 2.64 -0.02
CA ILE A 357 5.30 4.05 0.40
C ILE A 357 3.90 4.41 0.90
N THR A 358 2.84 3.97 0.22
CA THR A 358 1.47 4.26 0.66
C THR A 358 1.11 3.60 1.98
N LEU A 359 1.68 2.43 2.27
CA LEU A 359 1.48 1.72 3.54
C LEU A 359 1.99 2.50 4.76
N ILE A 360 2.83 3.52 4.59
CA ILE A 360 3.25 4.42 5.70
C ILE A 360 2.05 5.05 6.39
N ASP A 361 1.04 5.48 5.62
CA ASP A 361 -0.20 6.04 6.16
C ASP A 361 -1.22 4.96 6.47
N ILE A 362 -1.49 4.04 5.53
CA ILE A 362 -2.63 3.11 5.66
C ILE A 362 -2.36 1.85 6.50
N GLY A 363 -1.10 1.48 6.67
CA GLY A 363 -0.69 0.28 7.37
C GLY A 363 -0.73 -1.00 6.55
N PHE A 364 0.11 -1.95 6.97
CA PHE A 364 0.29 -3.22 6.27
C PHE A 364 -0.95 -4.12 6.42
N ASN A 365 -1.59 -4.49 5.32
CA ASN A 365 -2.79 -5.32 5.34
C ASN A 365 -2.50 -6.77 4.91
N SER A 366 -3.45 -7.67 5.17
CA SER A 366 -3.33 -9.10 4.83
C SER A 366 -3.22 -9.36 3.32
N LEU A 367 -3.67 -8.43 2.47
CA LEU A 367 -3.55 -8.51 1.01
C LEU A 367 -2.16 -8.11 0.50
N SER A 368 -1.35 -7.41 1.29
CA SER A 368 0.00 -6.99 0.91
C SER A 368 0.93 -8.19 0.71
N ILE A 369 0.84 -9.25 1.53
CA ILE A 369 1.69 -10.45 1.39
C ILE A 369 1.49 -11.15 0.03
N PRO A 370 0.26 -11.60 -0.33
CA PRO A 370 0.05 -12.25 -1.63
C PRO A 370 0.40 -11.29 -2.79
N LEU A 371 0.20 -9.98 -2.63
CA LEU A 371 0.60 -9.00 -3.64
C LEU A 371 2.13 -8.96 -3.86
N TYR A 372 2.92 -8.86 -2.80
CA TYR A 372 4.39 -8.90 -2.90
C TYR A 372 4.90 -10.22 -3.47
N LEU A 373 4.29 -11.35 -3.09
CA LEU A 373 4.64 -12.66 -3.64
C LEU A 373 4.25 -12.80 -5.12
N ALA A 374 3.10 -12.25 -5.54
CA ALA A 374 2.69 -12.22 -6.93
C ALA A 374 3.64 -11.35 -7.77
N PHE A 375 4.04 -10.19 -7.26
CA PHE A 375 5.07 -9.34 -7.85
C PHE A 375 6.39 -10.10 -8.01
N LEU A 376 6.85 -10.77 -6.96
CA LEU A 376 8.07 -11.57 -7.02
C LEU A 376 7.94 -12.67 -8.08
N TYR A 377 6.84 -13.42 -8.08
CA TYR A 377 6.58 -14.52 -9.03
C TYR A 377 6.55 -14.05 -10.49
N LEU A 378 5.89 -12.93 -10.77
CA LEU A 378 5.79 -12.34 -12.10
C LEU A 378 7.14 -11.75 -12.58
N SER A 379 7.99 -11.27 -11.66
CA SER A 379 9.32 -10.75 -12.00
C SER A 379 10.35 -11.82 -12.40
N VAL A 380 10.06 -13.11 -12.12
CA VAL A 380 10.93 -14.23 -12.54
C VAL A 380 10.89 -14.47 -14.06
N LYS A 381 9.98 -13.79 -14.78
CA LYS A 381 9.84 -13.87 -16.23
C LYS A 381 11.06 -13.38 -17.03
N ASP A 382 11.85 -12.47 -16.46
CA ASP A 382 12.94 -11.76 -17.15
C ASP A 382 14.35 -12.28 -16.78
N SER A 383 14.47 -13.43 -16.08
CA SER A 383 15.77 -14.01 -15.66
C SER A 383 16.19 -15.24 -16.44
#